data_AF-A0A4W3KA78-F1
#
_entry.id   AF-A0A4W3KA78-F1
#
_cell.length_a   1.000
_cell.length_b   1.000
_cell.length_c   1.000
_cell.angle_alpha   90.00
_cell.angle_beta   90.00
_cell.angle_gamma   90.00
#
_symmetry.space_group_name_H-M   'P 1'
#
loop_
_entity.id
_entity.type
_entity.pdbx_description
1 polymer ?
#
loop_
_entity_poly.entity_id
_entity_poly.type
_entity_poly.pdbx_seq_one_letter_code
_entity_poly.pdbx_strand_id
1 'polypeptide(L)'
;MSTCYEKQGTLYRGILSKTELGHDCLSLTFEFLSHMHNITDVEEAEKLGLGGHSFCRNPDNDIKPWCYIRQNNRTSWDYCKLSPCPMYGE
;
A
#
# COMPACT_ATOMS: atom_id res chain seq x y z
N MET A 1 -15.37 0.39 -5.14
CA MET A 1 -13.97 0.29 -4.65
C MET A 1 -13.35 -0.97 -5.20
N SER A 2 -12.13 -0.91 -5.71
CA SER A 2 -11.48 -2.05 -6.37
C SER A 2 -11.05 -3.11 -5.36
N THR A 3 -11.39 -4.37 -5.64
CA THR A 3 -11.09 -5.55 -4.81
C THR A 3 -9.89 -6.37 -5.33
N CYS A 4 -9.31 -5.96 -6.44
CA CYS A 4 -8.16 -6.59 -7.11
C CYS A 4 -7.21 -5.52 -7.64
N TYR A 5 -6.01 -5.92 -8.07
CA TYR A 5 -5.04 -5.03 -8.71
C TYR A 5 -4.66 -5.46 -10.13
N GLU A 6 -4.37 -4.51 -10.99
CA GLU A 6 -3.87 -4.76 -12.36
C GLU A 6 -2.35 -4.61 -12.41
N LYS A 7 -1.69 -5.38 -13.28
CA LYS A 7 -0.22 -5.38 -13.42
C LYS A 7 0.46 -5.56 -12.05
N GLN A 8 1.20 -4.55 -11.58
CA GLN A 8 1.86 -4.51 -10.27
C GLN A 8 1.04 -3.75 -9.21
N GLY A 9 -0.11 -3.18 -9.56
CA GLY A 9 -1.01 -2.51 -8.62
C GLY A 9 -0.55 -1.12 -8.18
N THR A 10 0.31 -0.45 -8.94
CA THR A 10 0.74 0.93 -8.70
C THR A 10 -0.42 1.94 -8.76
N LEU A 11 -1.42 1.63 -9.58
CA LEU A 11 -2.68 2.39 -9.70
C LEU A 11 -3.79 1.88 -8.77
N TYR A 12 -3.51 0.90 -7.90
CA TYR A 12 -4.50 0.42 -6.96
C TYR A 12 -4.91 1.52 -5.97
N ARG A 13 -6.21 1.82 -5.90
CA ARG A 13 -6.81 2.82 -5.01
C ARG A 13 -7.95 2.24 -4.16
N GLY A 14 -7.95 0.92 -3.94
CA GLY A 14 -8.90 0.28 -3.04
C GLY A 14 -8.55 0.52 -1.56
N ILE A 15 -9.39 -0.03 -0.68
CA ILE A 15 -9.34 0.20 0.78
C ILE A 15 -8.86 -1.00 1.58
N LEU A 16 -8.30 -2.02 0.92
CA LEU A 16 -7.74 -3.16 1.64
C LEU A 16 -6.62 -2.67 2.56
N SER A 17 -6.63 -3.12 3.82
CA SER A 17 -5.67 -2.72 4.86
C SER A 17 -5.16 -3.94 5.66
N LYS A 18 -5.07 -5.10 5.02
CA LYS A 18 -4.67 -6.36 5.65
C LYS A 18 -3.67 -7.12 4.79
N THR A 19 -2.64 -7.67 5.44
CA THR A 19 -1.55 -8.39 4.78
C THR A 19 -1.88 -9.86 4.54
N GLU A 20 -1.08 -10.54 3.71
CA GLU A 20 -1.22 -11.97 3.45
C GLU A 20 -1.10 -12.81 4.72
N LEU A 21 -0.22 -12.40 5.63
CA LEU A 21 -0.05 -13.00 6.95
C LEU A 21 -1.14 -12.58 7.95
N GLY A 22 -2.08 -11.72 7.55
CA GLY A 22 -3.23 -11.29 8.34
C GLY A 22 -2.99 -10.06 9.23
N HIS A 23 -1.80 -9.46 9.17
CA HIS A 23 -1.46 -8.26 9.92
C HIS A 23 -2.28 -7.05 9.43
N ASP A 24 -2.60 -6.16 10.35
CA ASP A 24 -3.25 -4.89 10.01
C ASP A 24 -2.20 -3.86 9.57
N CYS A 25 -2.50 -3.16 8.48
CA CYS A 25 -1.65 -2.11 7.94
C CYS A 25 -1.60 -0.88 8.85
N LEU A 26 -0.44 -0.24 8.90
CA LEU A 26 -0.23 1.03 9.58
C LEU A 26 -0.66 2.20 8.70
N SER A 27 -1.18 3.24 9.35
CA SER A 27 -1.50 4.50 8.68
C SER A 27 -0.23 5.28 8.37
N LEU A 28 -0.05 5.70 7.12
CA LEU A 28 1.13 6.42 6.67
C LEU A 28 0.95 7.92 6.87
N THR A 29 1.07 8.36 8.11
CA THR A 29 1.03 9.79 8.44
C THR A 29 2.10 10.54 7.65
N PHE A 30 1.90 11.84 7.44
CA PHE A 30 2.87 12.67 6.72
C PHE A 30 4.26 12.65 7.39
N GLU A 31 4.31 12.62 8.72
CA GLU A 31 5.57 12.44 9.47
C GLU A 31 6.26 11.11 9.15
N PHE A 32 5.50 10.02 9.06
CA PHE A 32 6.02 8.71 8.68
C PHE A 32 6.57 8.71 7.26
N LEU A 33 5.82 9.29 6.31
CA LEU A 33 6.22 9.40 4.90
C LEU A 33 7.48 10.24 4.72
N SER A 34 7.60 11.35 5.45
CA SER A 34 8.80 12.18 5.45
C SER A 34 10.02 11.43 5.96
N HIS A 35 9.88 10.63 7.03
CA HIS A 35 11.01 9.90 7.63
C HIS A 35 11.42 8.66 6.82
N MET A 36 10.46 7.92 6.28
CA MET A 36 10.72 6.62 5.65
C MET A 36 10.96 6.70 4.14
N HIS A 37 10.31 7.66 3.46
CA HIS A 37 10.35 7.79 2.01
C HIS A 37 10.90 9.13 1.51
N ASN A 38 11.32 10.02 2.42
CA ASN A 38 11.69 11.40 2.09
C ASN A 38 10.60 12.16 1.30
N ILE A 39 9.34 11.75 1.40
CA ILE A 39 8.22 12.44 0.78
C ILE A 39 7.85 13.62 1.68
N THR A 40 8.18 14.82 1.22
CA THR A 40 7.91 16.08 1.93
C THR A 40 6.85 16.94 1.23
N ASP A 41 6.36 16.49 0.08
CA ASP A 41 5.26 17.11 -0.65
C ASP A 41 3.99 16.27 -0.51
N VAL A 42 2.91 16.91 -0.04
CA VAL A 42 1.60 16.28 0.10
C VAL A 42 1.04 15.89 -1.26
N GLU A 43 1.28 16.68 -2.31
CA GLU A 43 0.78 16.40 -3.64
C GLU A 43 1.45 15.15 -4.23
N GLU A 44 2.74 14.95 -3.96
CA GLU A 44 3.46 13.73 -4.31
C GLU A 44 2.92 12.51 -3.56
N ALA A 45 2.68 12.63 -2.25
CA ALA A 45 2.07 11.57 -1.45
C ALA A 45 0.70 11.15 -2.01
N GLU A 46 -0.16 12.14 -2.33
CA GLU A 46 -1.50 11.89 -2.89
C GLU A 46 -1.44 11.23 -4.27
N LYS A 47 -0.51 11.63 -5.14
CA LYS A 47 -0.28 10.98 -6.44
C LYS A 47 0.07 9.51 -6.29
N LEU A 48 0.88 9.17 -5.30
CA LEU A 48 1.22 7.78 -4.95
C LEU A 48 0.07 7.06 -4.20
N GLY A 49 -1.00 7.77 -3.87
CA GLY A 49 -2.13 7.26 -3.11
C GLY A 49 -1.77 6.97 -1.65
N LEU A 50 -0.75 7.64 -1.12
CA LEU A 50 -0.31 7.58 0.27
C LEU A 50 -0.93 8.72 1.07
N GLY A 51 -1.05 8.55 2.39
CA GLY A 51 -1.61 9.56 3.27
C GLY A 51 -2.15 8.98 4.57
N GLY A 52 -3.00 9.74 5.26
CA GLY A 52 -3.61 9.43 6.57
C GLY A 52 -4.59 8.25 6.60
N HIS A 53 -4.26 7.16 5.91
CA HIS A 53 -4.98 5.91 5.85
C HIS A 53 -4.02 4.72 5.88
N SER A 54 -4.55 3.53 6.16
CA SER A 54 -3.80 2.27 6.23
C SER A 54 -3.97 1.39 4.99
N PHE A 55 -4.32 1.96 3.83
CA PHE A 55 -4.59 1.17 2.63
C PHE A 55 -3.31 0.69 1.94
N CYS A 56 -3.38 -0.52 1.39
CA CYS A 56 -2.35 -1.14 0.58
C CYS A 56 -2.03 -0.30 -0.66
N ARG A 57 -0.75 -0.06 -0.92
CA ARG A 57 -0.27 0.68 -2.09
C ARG A 57 1.00 0.06 -2.63
N ASN A 58 1.36 0.44 -3.84
CA ASN A 58 2.64 0.10 -4.44
C ASN A 58 3.27 1.38 -5.02
N PRO A 59 3.87 2.22 -4.15
CA PRO A 59 4.43 3.50 -4.59
C PRO A 59 5.79 3.36 -5.30
N ASP A 60 6.47 2.22 -5.14
CA ASP A 60 7.86 1.97 -5.52
C ASP A 60 8.02 0.98 -6.69
N ASN A 61 6.90 0.59 -7.33
CA ASN A 61 6.87 -0.38 -8.43
C ASN A 61 7.39 -1.77 -8.02
N ASP A 62 7.09 -2.21 -6.80
CA ASP A 62 7.31 -3.60 -6.37
C ASP A 62 6.35 -4.56 -7.10
N ILE A 63 6.40 -5.85 -6.82
CA ILE A 63 5.66 -6.89 -7.54
C ILE A 63 4.13 -6.79 -7.36
N LYS A 64 3.66 -6.24 -6.22
CA LYS A 64 2.23 -6.06 -5.89
C LYS A 64 2.04 -5.08 -4.71
N PRO A 65 0.80 -4.62 -4.43
CA PRO A 65 0.54 -3.75 -3.29
C PRO A 65 0.95 -4.35 -1.94
N TRP A 66 1.56 -3.50 -1.12
CA TRP A 66 2.07 -3.81 0.22
C TRP A 66 1.69 -2.69 1.19
N CYS A 67 1.98 -2.91 2.48
CA CYS A 67 1.84 -1.87 3.49
C CYS A 67 2.83 -2.08 4.65
N TYR A 68 3.03 -1.02 5.44
CA TYR A 68 3.78 -1.13 6.70
C TYR A 68 2.94 -1.81 7.78
N ILE A 69 3.60 -2.59 8.64
CA ILE A 69 3.00 -3.30 9.77
C ILE A 69 3.84 -3.11 11.03
N ARG A 70 3.23 -3.32 12.19
CA ARG A 70 3.96 -3.41 13.46
C ARG A 70 4.11 -4.86 13.87
N GLN A 71 5.35 -5.36 13.89
CA GLN A 71 5.69 -6.72 14.29
C GLN A 71 6.72 -6.67 15.42
N ASN A 72 6.44 -7.32 16.56
CA ASN A 72 7.35 -7.37 17.72
C ASN A 72 7.88 -6.00 18.14
N ASN A 73 7.00 -4.99 18.19
CA ASN A 73 7.32 -3.60 18.52
C ASN A 73 8.31 -2.91 17.55
N ARG A 74 8.48 -3.44 16.35
CA ARG A 74 9.26 -2.84 15.27
C ARG A 74 8.37 -2.59 14.04
N THR A 75 8.68 -1.54 13.30
CA THR A 75 8.07 -1.30 12.00
C THR A 75 8.70 -2.23 10.98
N SER A 76 7.86 -2.97 10.26
CA SER A 76 8.24 -3.79 9.10
C SER A 76 7.25 -3.50 7.98
N TRP A 77 7.36 -4.21 6.87
CA TRP A 77 6.38 -4.20 5.78
C TRP A 77 6.01 -5.65 5.41
N ASP A 78 4.84 -5.82 4.81
CA ASP A 78 4.37 -7.10 4.31
C ASP A 78 3.40 -6.88 3.14
N TYR A 79 3.31 -7.87 2.27
CA TYR A 79 2.46 -7.82 1.11
C TYR A 79 0.99 -7.93 1.47
N CYS A 80 0.15 -7.22 0.71
CA CYS A 80 -1.28 -7.23 0.96
C CYS A 80 -1.98 -8.48 0.45
N LYS A 81 -3.04 -8.89 1.16
CA LYS A 81 -3.94 -9.99 0.76
C LYS A 81 -4.86 -9.56 -0.37
N LEU A 82 -4.26 -9.15 -1.47
CA LEU A 82 -4.92 -8.65 -2.67
C LEU A 82 -4.54 -9.56 -3.84
N SER A 83 -5.51 -9.94 -4.64
CA SER A 83 -5.28 -10.78 -5.82
C SER A 83 -5.24 -9.93 -7.10
N PRO A 84 -4.52 -10.38 -8.15
CA PRO A 84 -4.62 -9.78 -9.47
C PRO A 84 -6.06 -9.79 -9.97
N CYS A 85 -6.46 -8.75 -10.71
CA CYS A 85 -7.74 -8.75 -11.39
C CYS A 85 -7.79 -9.88 -12.42
N PRO A 86 -8.95 -10.55 -12.59
CA PRO A 86 -9.09 -11.55 -13.62
C PRO A 86 -8.78 -10.90 -14.97
N MET A 87 -7.79 -11.44 -15.67
CA MET A 87 -7.57 -11.15 -17.07
C MET A 87 -8.74 -11.80 -17.81
N TYR A 88 -9.77 -11.02 -18.16
CA TYR A 88 -10.76 -11.52 -19.10
C TYR A 88 -10.03 -11.69 -20.43
N GLY A 89 -9.71 -12.94 -20.76
CA GLY A 89 -9.20 -13.30 -22.08
C GLY A 89 -10.34 -13.19 -23.08
N GLU A 90 -10.12 -12.39 -24.12
CA GLU A 90 -10.76 -12.57 -25.43
C GLU A 90 -9.93 -13.55 -26.27
#